data_AF-A0AA88IK64-F1
#
_entry.id   AF-A0AA88IK64-F1
#
_cell.length_a   1.000
_cell.length_b   1.000
_cell.length_c   1.000
_cell.angle_alpha   90.00
_cell.angle_beta   90.00
_cell.angle_gamma   90.00
#
_symmetry.space_group_name_H-M   'P 1'
#
loop_
_entity.id
_entity.type
_entity.pdbx_description
1 polymer ?
#
loop_
_entity_poly.entity_id
_entity_poly.type
_entity_poly.pdbx_seq_one_letter_code
_entity_poly.pdbx_strand_id
1 'polypeptide(L)'
;MHEESQRRFHFQPNTQEDKTCILNKSSQDPCSCSACHPLRISSVVTGQTFGAEHTILKQVSNVRLSGKVEMTRDLQECDIIIIFCPIISRVGSDVDAAMGNMAGHKPAILVLMHHTRDVDYSTSGRKWSEKYPNVKLELHVLYHETQPGLLDCQQNTEAISEIQKELYENSRWRWA
;
A
#
# COMPACT_ATOMS: atom_id res chain seq x y z
N MET A 1 -66.28 -28.54 33.10
CA MET A 1 -65.49 -27.40 33.61
C MET A 1 -65.14 -26.54 32.41
N HIS A 2 -65.65 -25.31 32.39
CA HIS A 2 -65.37 -24.18 31.48
C HIS A 2 -65.34 -24.48 29.96
N GLU A 3 -66.31 -24.03 29.13
CA GLU A 3 -66.76 -22.64 28.88
C GLU A 3 -65.64 -21.82 28.20
N GLU A 4 -65.82 -21.03 27.14
CA GLU A 4 -66.74 -20.91 25.99
C GLU A 4 -66.14 -19.75 25.15
N SER A 5 -66.63 -19.53 23.93
CA SER A 5 -66.71 -18.21 23.28
C SER A 5 -65.43 -17.47 22.79
N GLN A 6 -65.25 -17.55 21.47
CA GLN A 6 -65.06 -16.43 20.54
C GLN A 6 -64.86 -15.00 21.12
N ARG A 7 -63.94 -14.22 20.52
CA ARG A 7 -64.32 -13.12 19.60
C ARG A 7 -63.14 -12.43 18.89
N ARG A 8 -63.41 -12.07 17.64
CA ARG A 8 -62.65 -11.16 16.77
C ARG A 8 -62.90 -9.72 17.21
N PHE A 9 -61.85 -8.93 17.45
CA PHE A 9 -61.96 -7.48 17.57
C PHE A 9 -60.93 -6.77 16.70
N HIS A 10 -61.42 -5.88 15.85
CA HIS A 10 -60.63 -4.92 15.08
C HIS A 10 -60.58 -3.63 15.92
N PHE A 11 -59.42 -3.01 16.11
CA PHE A 11 -59.29 -1.73 16.81
C PHE A 11 -58.21 -0.84 16.17
N GLN A 12 -58.69 0.18 15.46
CA GLN A 12 -58.15 1.54 15.34
C GLN A 12 -59.39 2.45 15.51
N PRO A 13 -59.30 3.64 16.15
CA PRO A 13 -58.32 4.71 15.91
C PRO A 13 -57.55 5.08 17.22
N ASN A 14 -56.97 6.26 17.52
CA ASN A 14 -57.07 7.60 16.92
C ASN A 14 -55.83 8.50 17.16
N THR A 15 -55.98 9.80 16.89
CA THR A 15 -55.02 10.91 16.84
C THR A 15 -54.59 11.56 18.18
N GLN A 16 -53.49 12.33 18.08
CA GLN A 16 -53.03 13.45 18.93
C GLN A 16 -52.60 13.08 20.39
N GLU A 17 -51.66 13.76 21.06
CA GLU A 17 -51.21 15.16 20.93
C GLU A 17 -49.69 15.40 20.93
N ASP A 18 -49.37 16.59 20.45
CA ASP A 18 -48.10 17.30 20.37
C ASP A 18 -47.34 17.43 21.71
N LYS A 19 -46.01 17.23 21.67
CA LYS A 19 -45.07 17.81 22.65
C LYS A 19 -43.80 18.29 21.94
N THR A 20 -43.91 19.46 21.34
CA THR A 20 -42.77 20.28 20.92
C THR A 20 -41.75 20.48 22.04
N CYS A 21 -40.52 19.99 21.84
CA CYS A 21 -39.33 20.51 22.50
C CYS A 21 -38.40 21.07 21.41
N ILE A 22 -38.33 22.39 21.34
CA ILE A 22 -37.58 23.16 20.35
C ILE A 22 -36.16 23.46 20.87
N LEU A 23 -35.17 23.50 19.95
CA LEU A 23 -33.75 23.86 20.13
C LEU A 23 -32.92 22.81 20.93
N ASN A 24 -31.71 22.40 20.50
CA ASN A 24 -30.72 23.05 19.62
C ASN A 24 -30.14 22.13 18.53
N LYS A 25 -29.57 22.74 17.47
CA LYS A 25 -28.98 22.07 16.29
C LYS A 25 -27.55 21.55 16.53
N SER A 26 -27.30 20.34 16.07
CA SER A 26 -26.08 19.96 15.33
C SER A 26 -26.53 19.02 14.20
N SER A 27 -26.98 19.55 13.05
CA SER A 27 -26.11 19.90 11.92
C SER A 27 -25.30 18.70 11.41
N GLN A 28 -25.85 18.05 10.38
CA GLN A 28 -25.20 17.16 9.40
C GLN A 28 -24.65 15.84 9.94
N ASP A 29 -25.18 14.74 9.41
CA ASP A 29 -24.54 13.42 9.45
C ASP A 29 -23.20 13.46 8.68
N PRO A 30 -22.07 13.05 9.30
CA PRO A 30 -20.87 12.64 8.60
C PRO A 30 -20.69 11.12 8.80
N CYS A 31 -20.55 10.28 7.76
CA CYS A 31 -20.05 10.56 6.43
C CYS A 31 -20.85 9.83 5.36
N SER A 32 -20.92 10.39 4.15
CA SER A 32 -20.89 9.54 2.96
C SER A 32 -19.59 8.74 3.01
N CYS A 33 -19.71 7.42 3.17
CA CYS A 33 -18.57 6.53 3.11
C CYS A 33 -18.00 6.54 1.68
N SER A 34 -17.03 7.41 1.43
CA SER A 34 -16.05 7.19 0.36
C SER A 34 -15.48 5.79 0.58
N ALA A 35 -15.76 4.88 -0.36
CA ALA A 35 -15.41 3.48 -0.20
C ALA A 35 -13.93 3.33 0.19
N CYS A 36 -13.62 2.40 1.09
CA CYS A 36 -12.23 2.11 1.46
C CYS A 36 -11.53 1.46 0.28
N HIS A 37 -10.88 2.29 -0.55
CA HIS A 37 -10.19 1.82 -1.75
C HIS A 37 -8.83 1.19 -1.34
N PRO A 38 -8.46 0.03 -1.92
CA PRO A 38 -7.12 -0.52 -1.77
C PRO A 38 -6.04 0.53 -2.07
N LEU A 39 -4.90 0.42 -1.38
CA LEU A 39 -3.70 1.19 -1.71
C LEU A 39 -3.15 0.68 -3.04
N ARG A 40 -3.22 1.49 -4.09
CA ARG A 40 -2.75 1.12 -5.43
C ARG A 40 -1.24 1.34 -5.52
N ILE A 41 -0.52 0.32 -5.99
CA ILE A 41 0.92 0.36 -6.16
C ILE A 41 1.25 0.13 -7.63
N SER A 42 2.19 0.90 -8.16
CA SER A 42 2.85 0.59 -9.43
C SER A 42 4.31 0.27 -9.19
N SER A 43 4.94 -0.44 -10.11
CA SER A 43 6.38 -0.67 -10.11
C SER A 43 7.04 -0.15 -11.38
N VAL A 44 8.25 0.40 -11.24
CA VAL A 44 9.12 0.82 -12.35
C VAL A 44 10.44 0.08 -12.21
N VAL A 45 10.97 -0.43 -13.32
CA VAL A 45 12.27 -1.12 -13.36
C VAL A 45 13.18 -0.35 -14.33
N THR A 46 14.37 0.02 -13.88
CA THR A 46 15.26 0.92 -14.66
C THR A 46 16.44 0.22 -15.33
N GLY A 47 16.55 -1.10 -15.16
CA GLY A 47 17.61 -1.93 -15.74
C GLY A 47 17.26 -3.42 -15.72
N GLN A 48 18.24 -4.28 -15.95
CA GLN A 48 18.04 -5.73 -15.91
C GLN A 48 18.08 -6.26 -14.47
N THR A 49 17.11 -7.09 -14.11
CA THR A 49 16.87 -7.59 -12.73
C THR A 49 16.80 -9.11 -12.63
N PHE A 50 16.81 -9.83 -13.77
CA PHE A 50 16.72 -11.30 -13.87
C PHE A 50 15.54 -11.95 -13.12
N GLY A 51 14.43 -11.21 -12.93
CA GLY A 51 13.23 -11.69 -12.23
C GLY A 51 13.21 -11.41 -10.71
N ALA A 52 14.26 -10.78 -10.17
CA ALA A 52 14.32 -10.42 -8.75
C ALA A 52 13.19 -9.46 -8.34
N GLU A 53 12.80 -8.53 -9.22
CA GLU A 53 11.66 -7.62 -9.04
C GLU A 53 10.33 -8.38 -8.94
N HIS A 54 10.12 -9.39 -9.80
CA HIS A 54 8.92 -10.24 -9.75
C HIS A 54 8.87 -11.03 -8.44
N THR A 55 10.03 -11.49 -7.97
CA THR A 55 10.18 -12.21 -6.70
C THR A 55 9.85 -11.30 -5.51
N ILE A 56 10.40 -10.07 -5.48
CA ILE A 56 10.09 -9.07 -4.46
C ILE A 56 8.58 -8.75 -4.46
N LEU A 57 8.00 -8.39 -5.62
CA LEU A 57 6.58 -8.04 -5.71
C LEU A 57 5.66 -9.19 -5.25
N LYS A 58 5.98 -10.44 -5.61
CA LYS A 58 5.26 -11.63 -5.16
C LYS A 58 5.34 -11.84 -3.64
N GLN A 59 6.51 -11.63 -3.04
CA GLN A 59 6.66 -11.72 -1.59
C GLN A 59 6.02 -10.54 -0.84
N VAL A 60 6.05 -9.33 -1.42
CA VAL A 60 5.38 -8.14 -0.89
C VAL A 60 3.86 -8.33 -0.84
N SER A 61 3.25 -8.98 -1.83
CA SER A 61 1.80 -9.30 -1.86
C SER A 61 1.34 -10.39 -0.86
N ASN A 62 1.92 -10.44 0.33
CA ASN A 62 1.60 -11.35 1.42
C ASN A 62 0.12 -11.21 1.89
N VAL A 63 -0.45 -12.30 2.44
CA VAL A 63 -1.82 -12.42 2.97
C VAL A 63 -2.22 -11.24 3.87
N ARG A 64 -1.28 -10.67 4.66
CA ARG A 64 -1.52 -9.50 5.51
C ARG A 64 -1.95 -8.22 4.76
N LEU A 65 -1.59 -8.11 3.47
CA LEU A 65 -1.95 -7.01 2.58
C LEU A 65 -3.08 -7.38 1.60
N SER A 66 -3.55 -8.63 1.63
CA SER A 66 -4.63 -9.12 0.77
C SER A 66 -5.89 -8.25 0.91
N GLY A 67 -6.39 -7.72 -0.22
CA GLY A 67 -7.54 -6.81 -0.26
C GLY A 67 -7.26 -5.37 0.21
N LYS A 68 -6.14 -5.11 0.89
CA LYS A 68 -5.73 -3.76 1.31
C LYS A 68 -4.83 -3.06 0.31
N VAL A 69 -4.13 -3.83 -0.51
CA VAL A 69 -3.17 -3.38 -1.52
C VAL A 69 -3.55 -3.98 -2.86
N GLU A 70 -3.44 -3.18 -3.91
CA GLU A 70 -3.70 -3.57 -5.30
C GLU A 70 -2.51 -3.17 -6.18
N MET A 71 -2.11 -4.04 -7.11
CA MET A 71 -1.06 -3.71 -8.09
C MET A 71 -1.70 -3.18 -9.36
N THR A 72 -1.36 -1.97 -9.78
CA THR A 72 -1.75 -1.37 -11.05
C THR A 72 -0.55 -1.20 -11.98
N ARG A 73 -0.82 -1.05 -13.27
CA ARG A 73 0.18 -0.68 -14.29
C ARG A 73 0.14 0.82 -14.61
N ASP A 74 -0.88 1.52 -14.12
CA ASP A 74 -1.06 2.94 -14.37
C ASP A 74 -0.33 3.77 -13.29
N LEU A 75 0.72 4.47 -13.73
CA LEU A 75 1.51 5.38 -12.88
C LEU A 75 0.76 6.66 -12.50
N GLN A 76 -0.25 7.07 -13.26
CA GLN A 76 -1.14 8.20 -12.93
C GLN A 76 -2.19 7.81 -11.89
N GLU A 77 -2.55 6.54 -11.80
CA GLU A 77 -3.51 6.03 -10.81
C GLU A 77 -2.90 5.49 -9.50
N CYS A 78 -1.65 5.01 -9.48
CA CYS A 78 -1.06 4.48 -8.24
C CYS A 78 -0.95 5.52 -7.11
N ASP A 79 -1.02 5.06 -5.87
CA ASP A 79 -0.78 5.87 -4.67
C ASP A 79 0.72 5.89 -4.30
N ILE A 80 1.42 4.76 -4.54
CA ILE A 80 2.87 4.59 -4.27
C ILE A 80 3.54 3.95 -5.50
N ILE A 81 4.78 4.34 -5.79
CA ILE A 81 5.63 3.72 -6.82
C ILE A 81 6.79 2.97 -6.15
N ILE A 82 6.98 1.69 -6.48
CA ILE A 82 8.19 0.93 -6.14
C ILE A 82 9.17 1.04 -7.32
N ILE A 83 10.36 1.59 -7.08
CA ILE A 83 11.40 1.78 -8.10
C ILE A 83 12.48 0.73 -7.89
N PHE A 84 12.57 -0.23 -8.80
CA PHE A 84 13.66 -1.19 -8.89
C PHE A 84 14.80 -0.57 -9.68
N CYS A 85 15.89 -0.24 -8.98
CA CYS A 85 17.05 0.44 -9.52
C CYS A 85 18.31 -0.45 -9.44
N PRO A 86 18.58 -1.28 -10.46
CA PRO A 86 19.86 -1.96 -10.61
C PRO A 86 21.03 -0.98 -10.63
N ILE A 87 22.03 -1.24 -9.80
CA ILE A 87 23.29 -0.50 -9.83
C ILE A 87 24.16 -1.11 -10.93
N ILE A 88 24.29 -0.39 -12.04
CA ILE A 88 25.00 -0.80 -13.26
C ILE A 88 26.31 -0.04 -13.39
N SER A 89 26.31 1.25 -13.02
CA SER A 89 27.45 2.14 -13.20
C SER A 89 27.97 2.67 -11.87
N ARG A 90 27.14 3.41 -11.14
CA ARG A 90 27.41 4.06 -9.85
C ARG A 90 26.07 4.41 -9.22
N VAL A 91 25.91 4.11 -7.93
CA VAL A 91 24.66 4.36 -7.18
C VAL A 91 24.06 5.74 -7.45
N GLY A 92 24.87 6.80 -7.46
CA GLY A 92 24.35 8.15 -7.70
C GLY A 92 23.90 8.43 -9.14
N SER A 93 24.58 7.87 -10.14
CA SER A 93 24.18 8.06 -11.55
C SER A 93 22.95 7.23 -11.89
N ASP A 94 22.89 6.00 -11.39
CA ASP A 94 21.78 5.09 -11.65
C ASP A 94 20.49 5.56 -10.94
N VAL A 95 20.59 6.09 -9.70
CA VAL A 95 19.46 6.71 -8.99
C VAL A 95 19.02 8.01 -9.64
N ASP A 96 19.94 8.88 -10.08
CA ASP A 96 19.57 10.14 -10.74
C ASP A 96 18.79 9.88 -12.04
N ALA A 97 19.19 8.86 -12.81
CA ALA A 97 18.45 8.39 -13.98
C ALA A 97 17.09 7.76 -13.61
N ALA A 98 17.04 6.93 -12.57
CA ALA A 98 15.82 6.29 -12.10
C ALA A 98 14.75 7.31 -11.67
N MET A 99 15.16 8.31 -10.89
CA MET A 99 14.27 9.37 -10.40
C MET A 99 13.89 10.36 -11.51
N GLY A 100 14.80 10.66 -12.45
CA GLY A 100 14.53 11.56 -13.57
C GLY A 100 13.45 11.06 -14.54
N ASN A 101 13.25 9.74 -14.62
CA ASN A 101 12.20 9.13 -15.46
C ASN A 101 10.79 9.17 -14.83
N MET A 102 10.63 9.64 -13.58
CA MET A 102 9.33 9.65 -12.92
C MET A 102 8.55 10.96 -13.16
N ALA A 103 7.50 10.86 -13.97
CA ALA A 103 6.51 11.92 -14.16
C ALA A 103 5.53 12.01 -12.98
N GLY A 104 6.00 12.52 -11.83
CA GLY A 104 5.15 12.93 -10.71
C GLY A 104 5.81 12.90 -9.33
N HIS A 105 5.36 13.78 -8.43
CA HIS A 105 5.82 13.87 -7.03
C HIS A 105 5.24 12.74 -6.12
N LYS A 106 4.92 11.58 -6.68
CA LYS A 106 4.29 10.48 -5.94
C LYS A 106 5.27 9.88 -4.92
N PRO A 107 4.78 9.42 -3.74
CA PRO A 107 5.58 8.66 -2.79
C PRO A 107 6.26 7.47 -3.46
N ALA A 108 7.57 7.34 -3.21
CA ALA A 108 8.41 6.35 -3.83
C ALA A 108 9.11 5.47 -2.78
N ILE A 109 9.15 4.17 -3.06
CA ILE A 109 10.00 3.19 -2.39
C ILE A 109 11.15 2.89 -3.36
N LEU A 110 12.36 3.31 -3.01
CA LEU A 110 13.55 3.14 -3.85
C LEU A 110 14.31 1.88 -3.43
N VAL A 111 14.33 0.89 -4.33
CA VAL A 111 14.98 -0.41 -4.12
C VAL A 111 16.26 -0.46 -4.96
N LEU A 112 17.41 -0.23 -4.31
CA LEU A 112 18.74 -0.28 -4.92
C LEU A 112 19.20 -1.73 -5.03
N MET A 113 19.38 -2.23 -6.26
CA MET A 113 19.67 -3.65 -6.50
C MET A 113 21.14 -3.82 -6.87
N HIS A 114 21.90 -4.49 -6.01
CA HIS A 114 23.33 -4.72 -6.16
C HIS A 114 23.57 -6.08 -6.80
N HIS A 115 24.22 -6.09 -7.97
CA HIS A 115 24.51 -7.33 -8.68
C HIS A 115 25.71 -8.02 -8.04
N THR A 116 25.47 -9.12 -7.33
CA THR A 116 26.49 -9.86 -6.58
C THR A 116 26.07 -11.31 -6.35
N ARG A 117 27.04 -12.17 -6.07
CA ARG A 117 26.82 -13.55 -5.56
C ARG A 117 27.22 -13.69 -4.09
N ASP A 118 27.77 -12.63 -3.51
CA ASP A 118 28.09 -12.54 -2.09
C ASP A 118 26.83 -12.14 -1.31
N VAL A 119 26.39 -13.03 -0.42
CA VAL A 119 25.18 -12.81 0.42
C VAL A 119 25.44 -11.89 1.61
N ASP A 120 26.72 -11.69 1.97
CA ASP A 120 27.17 -10.85 3.09
C ASP A 120 27.67 -9.47 2.59
N TYR A 121 27.37 -9.12 1.34
CA TYR A 121 27.84 -7.88 0.70
C TYR A 121 27.31 -6.63 1.41
N SER A 122 28.21 -5.95 2.11
CA SER A 122 27.87 -4.74 2.86
C SER A 122 27.54 -3.56 1.94
N THR A 123 26.28 -3.13 1.95
CA THR A 123 25.82 -1.96 1.21
C THR A 123 25.83 -0.69 2.06
N SER A 124 26.50 0.37 1.60
CA SER A 124 26.43 1.69 2.23
C SER A 124 25.23 2.49 1.73
N GLY A 125 24.41 2.99 2.67
CA GLY A 125 23.26 3.83 2.37
C GLY A 125 23.62 5.30 2.21
N ARG A 126 22.90 5.99 1.32
CA ARG A 126 22.75 7.45 1.38
C ARG A 126 21.45 7.74 2.16
N LYS A 127 21.06 9.01 2.25
CA LYS A 127 19.65 9.39 2.44
C LYS A 127 19.16 10.03 1.15
N TRP A 128 18.63 9.23 0.23
CA TRP A 128 18.08 9.76 -1.02
C TRP A 128 16.89 10.68 -0.80
N SER A 129 16.17 10.56 0.32
CA SER A 129 15.10 11.47 0.74
C SER A 129 15.54 12.93 0.90
N GLU A 130 16.83 13.21 1.18
CA GLU A 130 17.37 14.58 1.26
C GLU A 130 17.46 15.25 -0.12
N LYS A 131 17.72 14.46 -1.18
CA LYS A 131 17.76 14.93 -2.58
C LYS A 131 16.40 14.82 -3.28
N TYR A 132 15.63 13.80 -2.92
CA TYR A 132 14.35 13.43 -3.52
C TYR A 132 13.27 13.28 -2.43
N PRO A 133 12.61 14.37 -2.01
CA PRO A 133 11.67 14.37 -0.87
C PRO A 133 10.45 13.45 -1.02
N ASN A 134 10.19 12.93 -2.23
CA ASN A 134 9.15 11.95 -2.49
C ASN A 134 9.59 10.50 -2.19
N VAL A 135 10.89 10.21 -2.08
CA VAL A 135 11.40 8.92 -1.57
C VAL A 135 11.05 8.82 -0.08
N LYS A 136 10.23 7.83 0.27
CA LYS A 136 9.78 7.57 1.65
C LYS A 136 10.56 6.44 2.31
N LEU A 137 10.99 5.49 1.50
CA LEU A 137 11.77 4.33 1.93
C LEU A 137 12.89 4.08 0.91
N GLU A 138 14.11 3.89 1.42
CA GLU A 138 15.32 3.53 0.66
C GLU A 138 15.78 2.18 1.17
N LEU A 139 15.95 1.20 0.27
CA LEU A 139 16.33 -0.17 0.61
C LEU A 139 17.39 -0.67 -0.35
N HIS A 140 18.19 -1.62 0.13
CA HIS A 140 19.23 -2.27 -0.64
C HIS A 140 18.95 -3.77 -0.73
N VAL A 141 18.92 -4.33 -1.93
CA VAL A 141 18.74 -5.77 -2.16
C VAL A 141 19.87 -6.33 -3.01
N LEU A 142 20.17 -7.62 -2.83
CA LEU A 142 21.22 -8.35 -3.53
C LEU A 142 20.60 -9.31 -4.56
N TYR A 143 21.10 -9.30 -5.79
CA TYR A 143 20.56 -10.11 -6.90
C TYR A 143 21.67 -10.57 -7.86
N HIS A 144 21.39 -11.60 -8.68
CA HIS A 144 22.32 -12.15 -9.68
C HIS A 144 21.60 -12.68 -10.93
N GLU A 145 22.35 -13.23 -11.91
CA GLU A 145 21.78 -13.66 -13.20
C GLU A 145 20.90 -14.92 -13.14
N THR A 146 21.06 -15.77 -12.11
CA THR A 146 20.34 -17.05 -12.04
C THR A 146 18.91 -16.83 -11.56
N GLN A 147 17.91 -17.20 -12.37
CA GLN A 147 16.51 -17.06 -11.97
C GLN A 147 16.22 -17.88 -10.70
N PRO A 148 15.47 -17.32 -9.72
CA PRO A 148 14.61 -16.13 -9.83
C PRO A 148 15.30 -14.78 -9.55
N GLY A 149 16.63 -14.73 -9.56
CA GLY A 149 17.45 -13.51 -9.54
C GLY A 149 17.73 -12.97 -8.15
N LEU A 150 16.74 -12.96 -7.26
CA LEU A 150 16.88 -12.48 -5.89
C LEU A 150 17.68 -13.48 -5.03
N LEU A 151 18.69 -13.03 -4.29
CA LEU A 151 19.41 -13.88 -3.33
C LEU A 151 18.54 -14.21 -2.11
N ASP A 152 18.73 -15.40 -1.54
CA ASP A 152 18.18 -15.77 -0.23
C ASP A 152 19.17 -15.33 0.85
N CYS A 153 18.91 -14.18 1.48
CA CYS A 153 19.73 -13.63 2.56
C CYS A 153 18.90 -12.78 3.54
N GLN A 154 19.48 -12.51 4.71
CA GLN A 154 18.82 -11.72 5.76
C GLN A 154 18.47 -10.30 5.27
N GLN A 155 19.39 -9.62 4.58
CA GLN A 155 19.18 -8.28 4.04
C GLN A 155 17.97 -8.20 3.09
N ASN A 156 17.81 -9.18 2.19
CA ASN A 156 16.66 -9.23 1.27
C ASN A 156 15.35 -9.51 2.02
N THR A 157 15.40 -10.35 3.06
CA THR A 157 14.25 -10.66 3.92
C THR A 157 13.79 -9.43 4.71
N GLU A 158 14.74 -8.68 5.28
CA GLU A 158 14.50 -7.44 6.01
C GLU A 158 13.93 -6.36 5.07
N ALA A 159 14.54 -6.16 3.89
CA ALA A 159 14.04 -5.22 2.89
C ALA A 159 12.58 -5.51 2.48
N ILE A 160 12.23 -6.77 2.24
CA ILE A 160 10.84 -7.15 1.91
C ILE A 160 9.89 -6.91 3.09
N SER A 161 10.35 -7.18 4.32
CA SER A 161 9.58 -6.88 5.54
C SER A 161 9.33 -5.37 5.71
N GLU A 162 10.32 -4.52 5.41
CA GLU A 162 10.18 -3.07 5.45
C GLU A 162 9.21 -2.55 4.39
N ILE A 163 9.25 -3.06 3.15
CA ILE A 163 8.26 -2.75 2.12
C ILE A 163 6.85 -3.15 2.61
N GLN A 164 6.68 -4.38 3.13
CA GLN A 164 5.39 -4.83 3.65
C GLN A 164 4.87 -3.94 4.78
N LYS A 165 5.76 -3.47 5.67
CA LYS A 165 5.42 -2.56 6.77
C LYS A 165 4.96 -1.18 6.26
N GLU A 166 5.73 -0.54 5.40
CA GLU A 166 5.41 0.77 4.82
C GLU A 166 4.05 0.73 4.12
N LEU A 167 3.80 -0.30 3.30
CA LEU A 167 2.53 -0.49 2.61
C LEU A 167 1.39 -0.80 3.56
N TYR A 168 1.63 -1.57 4.63
CA TYR A 168 0.63 -1.82 5.67
C TYR A 168 0.23 -0.52 6.37
N GLU A 169 1.19 0.29 6.79
CA GLU A 169 0.96 1.56 7.48
C GLU A 169 0.23 2.57 6.58
N ASN A 170 0.64 2.72 5.31
CA ASN A 170 -0.08 3.55 4.34
C ASN A 170 -1.48 3.01 4.02
N SER A 171 -1.69 1.69 4.00
CA SER A 171 -3.03 1.11 3.81
C SER A 171 -3.96 1.39 4.99
N ARG A 172 -3.47 1.39 6.24
CA ARG A 172 -4.32 1.58 7.43
C ARG A 172 -5.09 2.90 7.39
N TRP A 173 -4.45 3.99 6.92
CA TRP A 173 -5.09 5.31 6.81
C TRP A 173 -6.22 5.40 5.77
N ARG A 174 -6.43 4.36 4.93
CA ARG A 174 -7.52 4.27 3.95
C ARG A 174 -8.69 3.38 4.39
N TRP A 175 -8.52 2.65 5.51
CA TRP A 175 -9.44 1.61 5.99
C TRP A 175 -9.83 1.79 7.48
N ALA A 176 -9.41 2.89 8.11
CA ALA A 176 -9.69 3.25 9.50
C ALA A 176 -10.45 4.58 9.56
#